data_AF-A0A5C6HCQ2-F1
#
_entry.id   AF-A0A5C6HCQ2-F1
#
_cell.length_a   1.000
_cell.length_b   1.000
_cell.length_c   1.000
_cell.angle_alpha   90.00
_cell.angle_beta   90.00
_cell.angle_gamma   90.00
#
_symmetry.space_group_name_H-M   'P 1'
#
loop_
_entity.id
_entity.type
_entity.pdbx_description
1 polymer ?
#
loop_
_entity_poly.entity_id
_entity_poly.type
_entity_poly.pdbx_seq_one_letter_code
_entity_poly.pdbx_strand_id
1 'polypeptide(L)'
;MKNHNCRVCGLYITTKPWGNDGQNPTFEICPCCGVEFGNEDYSLDSIRNFRKEWLGKGAPWFDPKQKPLNWKLEDQLQSIPDDYF
;
A
#
# COMPACT_ATOMS: atom_id res chain seq x y z
N MET A 1 7.25 -14.25 1.88
CA MET A 1 7.27 -12.86 1.37
C MET A 1 5.84 -12.33 1.32
N LYS A 2 5.59 -11.13 1.83
CA LYS A 2 4.27 -10.49 1.88
C LYS A 2 3.91 -9.87 0.51
N ASN A 3 3.90 -10.68 -0.57
CA ASN A 3 3.73 -10.20 -1.96
C ASN A 3 2.31 -9.68 -2.27
N HIS A 4 1.38 -9.88 -1.35
CA HIS A 4 0.02 -9.39 -1.44
C HIS A 4 -0.13 -8.00 -0.81
N ASN A 5 0.83 -7.53 -0.01
CA ASN A 5 0.66 -6.31 0.75
C ASN A 5 1.09 -5.09 -0.07
N CYS A 6 0.28 -4.04 -0.02
CA CYS A 6 0.67 -2.73 -0.54
C CYS A 6 1.96 -2.28 0.15
N ARG A 7 2.99 -1.94 -0.65
CA ARG A 7 4.30 -1.49 -0.14
C ARG A 7 4.19 -0.16 0.63
N VAL A 8 3.19 0.66 0.31
CA VAL A 8 2.95 1.95 0.97
C VAL A 8 2.19 1.80 2.28
N CYS A 9 1.05 1.10 2.31
CA CYS A 9 0.16 1.13 3.49
C CYS A 9 -0.06 -0.22 4.17
N GLY A 10 0.47 -1.32 3.63
CA GLY A 10 0.35 -2.66 4.20
C GLY A 10 -0.99 -3.36 3.97
N LEU A 11 -1.97 -2.73 3.30
CA LEU A 11 -3.24 -3.38 2.96
C LEU A 11 -2.99 -4.67 2.15
N TYR A 12 -3.65 -5.76 2.50
CA TYR A 12 -3.65 -6.99 1.72
C TYR A 12 -4.46 -6.82 0.43
N ILE A 13 -3.87 -7.17 -0.70
CA ILE A 13 -4.44 -7.09 -2.04
C ILE A 13 -4.41 -8.49 -2.68
N THR A 14 -5.56 -8.96 -3.14
CA THR A 14 -5.73 -10.32 -3.66
C THR A 14 -4.93 -10.58 -4.94
N THR A 15 -4.79 -9.56 -5.81
CA THR A 15 -4.18 -9.65 -7.14
C THR A 15 -2.65 -9.65 -7.16
N LYS A 16 -1.98 -9.50 -6.00
CA LYS A 16 -0.53 -9.29 -5.86
C LYS A 16 -0.09 -8.01 -6.60
N PRO A 17 0.03 -6.87 -5.89
CA PRO A 17 0.31 -5.56 -6.47
C PRO A 17 1.50 -5.50 -7.43
N TRP A 18 2.51 -6.33 -7.17
CA TRP A 18 3.76 -6.41 -7.93
C TRP A 18 3.93 -7.74 -8.66
N GLY A 19 2.81 -8.37 -9.03
CA GLY A 19 2.79 -9.61 -9.78
C GLY A 19 3.33 -10.81 -9.00
N ASN A 20 3.41 -11.95 -9.68
CA ASN A 20 3.93 -13.19 -9.08
C ASN A 20 5.43 -13.14 -8.82
N ASP A 21 6.16 -12.34 -9.59
CA ASP A 21 7.62 -12.19 -9.52
C ASP A 21 8.08 -11.05 -8.60
N GLY A 22 7.15 -10.22 -8.10
CA GLY A 22 7.47 -9.06 -7.26
C GLY A 22 8.09 -7.89 -8.04
N GLN A 23 8.12 -7.97 -9.38
CA GLN A 23 8.82 -7.02 -10.25
C GLN A 23 7.88 -6.36 -11.26
N ASN A 24 6.87 -7.08 -11.75
CA ASN A 24 5.93 -6.57 -12.74
C ASN A 24 4.63 -6.10 -12.06
N PRO A 25 4.43 -4.77 -11.92
CA PRO A 25 3.27 -4.21 -11.23
C PRO A 25 1.97 -4.41 -12.01
N THR A 26 0.86 -4.42 -11.28
CA THR A 26 -0.48 -4.55 -11.88
C THR A 26 -1.04 -3.22 -12.39
N PHE A 27 -0.44 -2.09 -12.01
CA PHE A 27 -0.95 -0.73 -12.27
C PHE A 27 -2.36 -0.48 -11.69
N GLU A 28 -2.83 -1.34 -10.79
CA GLU A 28 -4.05 -1.10 -10.03
C GLU A 28 -3.80 -0.05 -8.94
N ILE A 29 -4.88 0.59 -8.49
CA ILE A 29 -4.83 1.59 -7.42
C ILE A 29 -5.16 0.92 -6.08
N CYS A 30 -4.32 1.12 -5.07
CA CYS A 30 -4.60 0.66 -3.72
C CYS A 30 -5.85 1.34 -3.16
N PRO A 31 -6.91 0.61 -2.76
CA PRO A 31 -8.15 1.24 -2.27
C PRO A 31 -7.99 1.91 -0.90
N CYS A 32 -6.93 1.58 -0.16
CA CYS A 32 -6.60 2.27 1.08
C CYS A 32 -5.82 3.56 0.82
N CYS A 33 -4.56 3.51 0.41
CA CYS A 33 -3.74 4.72 0.33
C CYS A 33 -3.81 5.46 -1.01
N GLY A 34 -4.39 4.86 -2.04
CA GLY A 34 -4.51 5.48 -3.37
C GLY A 34 -3.24 5.50 -4.20
N VAL A 35 -2.20 4.74 -3.82
CA VAL A 35 -1.01 4.58 -4.67
C VAL A 35 -1.35 3.74 -5.90
N GLU A 36 -0.84 4.10 -7.07
CA GLU A 36 -0.87 3.27 -8.26
C GLU A 36 0.39 2.40 -8.28
N PHE A 37 0.21 1.07 -8.30
CA PHE A 37 1.33 0.14 -8.21
C PHE A 37 2.22 0.23 -9.46
N GLY A 38 3.53 0.34 -9.26
CA GLY A 38 4.51 0.56 -10.32
C GLY A 38 4.70 2.01 -10.71
N ASN A 39 3.86 2.93 -10.22
CA ASN A 39 3.98 4.36 -10.46
C ASN A 39 4.51 5.04 -9.20
N GLU A 40 3.70 5.54 -8.26
CA GLU A 40 4.26 6.29 -7.13
C GLU A 40 4.99 5.40 -6.10
N ASP A 41 4.93 4.07 -6.23
CA ASP A 41 5.69 3.11 -5.43
C ASP A 41 6.85 2.40 -6.19
N TYR A 42 7.33 2.96 -7.32
CA TYR A 42 8.40 2.34 -8.13
C TYR A 42 9.76 2.22 -7.44
N SER A 43 10.02 2.99 -6.37
CA SER A 43 11.30 3.00 -5.63
C SER A 43 11.07 3.07 -4.12
N LEU A 44 12.10 2.73 -3.33
CA LEU A 44 12.03 2.85 -1.87
C LEU A 44 11.76 4.29 -1.41
N ASP A 45 12.37 5.27 -2.06
CA ASP A 45 12.16 6.68 -1.71
C ASP A 45 10.75 7.14 -2.06
N SER A 46 10.22 6.73 -3.22
CA SER A 46 8.85 7.07 -3.62
C SER A 46 7.81 6.41 -2.70
N ILE A 47 8.00 5.13 -2.33
CA ILE A 47 7.19 4.42 -1.32
C ILE A 47 7.12 5.21 -0.02
N ARG A 48 8.28 5.59 0.53
CA ARG A 48 8.38 6.28 1.82
C ARG A 48 7.80 7.69 1.77
N ASN A 49 8.06 8.43 0.68
CA ASN A 49 7.52 9.77 0.49
C ASN A 49 5.99 9.76 0.37
N PHE A 50 5.44 8.87 -0.46
CA PHE A 50 4.00 8.73 -0.60
C PHE A 50 3.35 8.34 0.72
N ARG A 51 3.93 7.37 1.46
CA ARG A 51 3.44 6.99 2.79
C ARG A 51 3.45 8.16 3.76
N LYS A 52 4.55 8.93 3.81
CA LYS A 52 4.67 10.10 4.68
C LYS A 52 3.60 11.14 4.39
N GLU A 53 3.33 11.42 3.12
CA GLU A 53 2.27 12.36 2.72
C GLU A 53 0.88 11.85 3.07
N TRP A 54 0.61 10.58 2.80
CA TRP A 54 -0.67 9.93 3.14
C TRP A 54 -0.92 9.94 4.65
N LEU A 55 0.09 9.59 5.46
CA LEU A 55 0.04 9.66 6.92
C LEU A 55 -0.14 11.10 7.41
N GLY A 56 0.56 12.08 6.80
CA GLY A 56 0.43 13.50 7.13
C GLY A 56 -0.97 14.07 6.89
N LYS A 57 -1.75 13.43 6.00
CA LYS A 57 -3.16 13.76 5.73
C LYS A 57 -4.14 13.00 6.65
N GLY A 58 -3.65 12.24 7.63
CA GLY A 58 -4.47 11.43 8.53
C GLY A 58 -4.87 10.07 7.96
N ALA A 59 -4.08 9.53 7.03
CA ALA A 59 -4.31 8.22 6.41
C ALA A 59 -5.73 8.06 5.80
N PRO A 60 -6.19 9.00 4.95
CA PRO A 60 -7.51 8.90 4.33
C PRO A 60 -7.59 7.65 3.44
N TRP A 61 -8.74 6.99 3.44
CA TRP A 61 -9.01 5.90 2.51
C TRP A 61 -9.38 6.46 1.14
N PHE A 62 -8.70 5.98 0.09
CA PHE A 62 -8.96 6.36 -1.29
C PHE A 62 -10.36 5.92 -1.75
N ASP A 63 -10.76 4.70 -1.39
CA ASP A 63 -12.15 4.23 -1.48
C ASP A 63 -12.73 4.04 -0.07
N PRO A 64 -13.45 5.04 0.46
CA PRO A 64 -14.06 4.97 1.79
C PRO A 64 -15.03 3.80 1.96
N LYS A 65 -15.63 3.28 0.87
CA LYS A 65 -16.58 2.15 0.93
C LYS A 65 -15.89 0.84 1.25
N GLN A 66 -14.57 0.74 1.02
CA GLN A 66 -13.77 -0.44 1.31
C GLN A 66 -13.13 -0.42 2.70
N LYS A 67 -13.26 0.70 3.44
CA LYS A 67 -12.71 0.82 4.79
C LYS A 67 -13.42 -0.13 5.76
N PRO A 68 -12.71 -1.06 6.43
CA PRO A 68 -13.31 -1.93 7.45
C PRO A 68 -13.83 -1.13 8.65
N LEU A 69 -14.94 -1.58 9.24
CA LEU A 69 -15.58 -0.92 10.38
C LEU A 69 -14.65 -0.75 11.59
N ASN A 70 -13.87 -1.80 11.91
CA ASN A 70 -12.93 -1.82 13.03
C ASN A 70 -11.48 -1.63 12.57
N TRP A 71 -11.28 -0.86 11.50
CA TRP A 71 -9.96 -0.62 10.94
C TRP A 71 -9.05 0.13 11.93
N LYS A 72 -7.86 -0.43 12.13
CA LYS A 72 -6.77 0.19 12.90
C LYS A 72 -5.58 0.43 11.99
N LEU A 73 -5.07 1.65 12.01
CA LEU A 73 -3.97 2.06 11.14
C LEU A 73 -2.69 1.29 11.50
N GLU A 74 -2.42 1.13 12.79
CA GLU A 74 -1.21 0.52 13.33
C GLU A 74 -1.08 -0.95 12.89
N ASP A 75 -2.18 -1.71 12.97
CA ASP A 75 -2.25 -3.11 12.55
C ASP A 75 -1.95 -3.25 11.04
N GLN A 76 -2.45 -2.31 10.22
CA GLN A 76 -2.20 -2.32 8.79
C GLN A 76 -0.75 -1.95 8.46
N LEU A 77 -0.16 -0.97 9.15
CA LEU A 77 1.24 -0.57 8.95
C LEU A 77 2.22 -1.71 9.30
N GLN A 78 1.93 -2.54 10.30
CA GLN A 78 2.73 -3.74 10.62
C GLN A 78 2.71 -4.79 9.49
N SER A 79 1.75 -4.70 8.58
CA SER A 79 1.63 -5.59 7.43
C SER A 79 2.49 -5.14 6.24
N ILE A 80 3.15 -3.99 6.30
CA ILE A 80 4.16 -3.58 5.32
C ILE A 80 5.30 -4.62 5.36
N PRO A 81 5.84 -5.06 4.20
CA PRO A 81 7.02 -5.92 4.17
C PRO A 81 8.28 -5.15 4.58
N ASP A 82 9.16 -5.77 5.37
CA ASP A 82 10.31 -5.11 6.01
C ASP A 82 11.23 -4.39 5.00
N ASP A 83 11.41 -4.96 3.81
CA ASP A 83 12.22 -4.38 2.73
C ASP A 83 11.69 -3.01 2.25
N TYR A 84 10.42 -2.70 2.52
CA TYR A 84 9.74 -1.48 2.05
C TYR A 84 9.32 -0.54 3.19
N PHE A 85 9.64 -0.84 4.45
CA PHE A 85 9.33 0.06 5.55
C PHE A 85 10.16 1.34 5.50
#